data_AF-A6XDD7-F1
#
_entry.id   AF-A6XDD7-F1
#
_cell.length_a   1.000
_cell.length_b   1.000
_cell.length_c   1.000
_cell.angle_alpha   90.00
_cell.angle_beta   90.00
_cell.angle_gamma   90.00
#
_symmetry.space_group_name_H-M   'P 1'
#
loop_
_entity.id
_entity.type
_entity.pdbx_description
1 polymer ?
#
loop_
_entity_poly.entity_id
_entity_poly.type
_entity_poly.pdbx_seq_one_letter_code
_entity_poly.pdbx_strand_id
1 'polypeptide(L)'
;GNVVPYLVIVKCGKESEQTKSKPGNRGKRDSQILLMSFLNRVHHRAPMSPLELEMFHQINNIIGVDPEPIRILDDGRRRYVCPGKT
;
A
#
# COMPACT_ATOMS: atom_id res chain seq x y z
N GLY A 1 -14.46 17.50 13.18
CA GLY A 1 -13.02 17.20 13.23
C GLY A 1 -12.63 16.55 11.92
N ASN A 2 -11.50 16.93 11.34
CA ASN A 2 -11.04 16.31 10.10
C ASN A 2 -10.54 14.90 10.41
N VAL A 3 -11.14 13.90 9.78
CA VAL A 3 -10.69 12.50 9.89
C VAL A 3 -9.67 12.28 8.77
N VAL A 4 -8.45 11.88 9.14
CA VAL A 4 -7.38 11.57 8.19
C VAL A 4 -7.23 10.06 8.12
N PRO A 5 -7.40 9.44 6.94
CA PRO A 5 -7.18 8.01 6.79
C PRO A 5 -5.68 7.68 6.93
N TYR A 6 -5.37 6.58 7.61
CA TYR A 6 -3.99 6.13 7.80
C TYR A 6 -3.87 4.61 7.70
N LEU A 7 -2.72 4.15 7.19
CA LEU A 7 -2.35 2.73 7.16
C LEU A 7 -1.18 2.52 8.12
N VAL A 8 -1.37 1.66 9.12
CA VAL A 8 -0.35 1.35 10.13
C VAL A 8 0.39 0.09 9.71
N ILE A 9 1.71 0.20 9.52
CA ILE A 9 2.57 -0.95 9.25
C ILE A 9 3.30 -1.33 10.54
N VAL A 10 2.91 -2.47 11.12
CA VAL A 10 3.61 -3.05 12.28
C VAL A 10 4.55 -4.14 11.80
N LYS A 11 5.82 -4.02 12.16
CA LYS A 11 6.86 -5.03 11.88
C LYS A 11 7.72 -5.27 13.11
N CYS A 12 8.03 -6.54 13.34
CA CYS A 12 9.05 -6.94 14.30
C CYS A 12 10.36 -7.23 13.55
N GLY A 13 11.47 -6.71 14.09
CA GLY A 13 12.80 -7.06 13.59
C GLY A 13 13.15 -8.52 13.87
N LYS A 14 14.11 -9.07 13.12
CA LYS A 14 14.64 -10.42 13.42
C LYS A 14 15.56 -10.37 14.63
N GLU A 15 15.70 -11.48 15.35
CA GLU A 15 16.65 -11.59 16.47
C GLU A 15 18.09 -11.23 16.06
N SER A 16 18.50 -11.62 14.85
CA SER A 16 19.80 -11.28 14.27
C SER A 16 20.01 -9.79 13.99
N GLU A 17 18.98 -8.96 14.11
CA GLU A 17 19.09 -7.51 14.02
C GLU A 17 19.34 -6.84 15.37
N GLN A 18 19.13 -7.53 16.51
CA GLN A 18 19.24 -6.95 17.85
C GLN A 18 20.63 -6.38 18.13
N THR A 19 21.68 -7.05 17.64
CA THR A 19 23.08 -6.67 17.87
C THR A 19 23.64 -5.70 16.82
N LYS A 20 22.85 -5.34 15.80
CA LYS A 20 23.28 -4.42 14.74
C LYS A 20 23.20 -2.98 15.22
N SER A 21 24.01 -2.09 14.64
CA SER A 21 24.00 -0.66 14.98
C SER A 21 22.66 0.05 14.75
N LYS A 22 21.78 -0.54 13.91
CA LYS A 22 20.46 0.02 13.55
C LYS A 22 19.40 -1.08 13.45
N PRO A 23 18.97 -1.70 14.57
CA PRO A 23 17.97 -2.78 14.57
C PRO A 23 16.65 -2.32 13.93
N GLY A 24 15.99 -3.19 13.16
CA GLY A 24 14.69 -2.92 12.55
C GLY A 24 14.69 -1.97 11.34
N ASN A 25 15.79 -1.28 11.03
CA ASN A 25 15.83 -0.35 9.89
C ASN A 25 15.72 -1.06 8.53
N ARG A 26 16.13 -2.34 8.43
CA ARG A 26 15.93 -3.14 7.22
C ARG A 26 14.44 -3.39 6.98
N GLY A 27 13.71 -3.82 8.01
CA GLY A 27 12.26 -4.01 7.93
C GLY A 27 11.50 -2.72 7.60
N LYS A 28 11.93 -1.57 8.13
CA LYS A 28 11.38 -0.25 7.76
C LYS A 28 11.56 0.04 6.27
N ARG A 29 12.77 -0.16 5.75
CA ARG A 29 13.06 0.05 4.33
C ARG A 29 12.25 -0.88 3.44
N ASP A 30 12.21 -2.16 3.77
CA ASP A 30 11.47 -3.16 2.99
C ASP A 30 9.97 -2.82 2.96
N SER A 31 9.42 -2.32 4.08
CA SER A 31 8.04 -1.84 4.16
C SER A 31 7.80 -0.59 3.32
N GLN A 32 8.75 0.36 3.29
CA GLN A 32 8.67 1.52 2.39
C GLN A 32 8.69 1.08 0.93
N ILE A 33 9.56 0.16 0.54
CA ILE A 33 9.64 -0.36 -0.84
C ILE A 33 8.33 -1.05 -1.22
N LEU A 34 7.75 -1.84 -0.32
CA LEU A 34 6.48 -2.53 -0.56
C LEU A 34 5.35 -1.53 -0.78
N LEU A 35 5.26 -0.50 0.06
CA LEU A 35 4.28 0.58 -0.11
C LEU A 35 4.49 1.31 -1.44
N MET A 36 5.74 1.65 -1.79
CA MET A 36 6.04 2.29 -3.07
C MET A 36 5.68 1.41 -4.27
N SER A 37 5.91 0.09 -4.18
CA SER A 37 5.53 -0.86 -5.23
C SER A 37 4.01 -0.93 -5.40
N PHE A 38 3.27 -1.01 -4.29
CA PHE A 38 1.80 -0.96 -4.29
C PHE A 38 1.30 0.31 -4.97
N LEU A 39 1.78 1.49 -4.55
CA LEU A 39 1.37 2.77 -5.10
C LEU A 39 1.68 2.88 -6.61
N ASN A 40 2.86 2.40 -7.03
CA ASN A 40 3.22 2.37 -8.45
C ASN A 40 2.29 1.47 -9.27
N ARG A 41 1.92 0.30 -8.73
CA ARG A 41 0.98 -0.62 -9.41
C ARG A 41 -0.43 -0.06 -9.47
N VAL A 42 -0.91 0.57 -8.40
CA VAL A 42 -2.20 1.26 -8.38
C VAL A 42 -2.22 2.36 -9.45
N HIS A 43 -1.18 3.19 -9.49
CA HIS A 43 -1.05 4.30 -10.45
C HIS A 43 -1.06 3.81 -11.91
N HIS A 44 -0.32 2.75 -12.22
CA HIS A 44 -0.23 2.20 -13.58
C HIS A 44 -1.28 1.13 -13.90
N ARG A 45 -2.20 0.83 -12.97
CA ARG A 45 -3.17 -0.28 -13.08
C ARG A 45 -2.49 -1.62 -13.43
N ALA A 46 -1.31 -1.85 -12.89
CA ALA A 46 -0.52 -3.06 -13.14
C ALA A 46 -1.04 -4.23 -12.29
N PRO A 47 -0.77 -5.50 -12.70
CA PRO A 47 -1.11 -6.66 -11.89
C PRO A 47 -0.50 -6.58 -10.49
N MET A 48 -1.32 -6.89 -9.49
CA MET A 48 -0.99 -6.84 -8.07
C MET A 48 -0.81 -8.23 -7.49
N SER A 49 0.11 -8.37 -6.54
CA SER A 49 0.26 -9.56 -5.70
C SER A 49 -0.92 -9.71 -4.73
N PRO A 50 -1.14 -10.90 -4.14
CA PRO A 50 -2.22 -11.10 -3.17
C PRO A 50 -2.20 -10.11 -2.00
N LEU A 51 -1.01 -9.73 -1.52
CA LEU A 51 -0.86 -8.75 -0.45
C LEU A 51 -1.30 -7.35 -0.88
N GLU A 52 -0.91 -6.93 -2.09
CA GLU A 52 -1.29 -5.64 -2.66
C GLU A 52 -2.80 -5.56 -2.93
N LEU A 53 -3.42 -6.67 -3.37
CA LEU A 53 -4.87 -6.77 -3.52
C LEU A 53 -5.60 -6.66 -2.19
N GLU A 54 -5.09 -7.30 -1.14
CA GLU A 54 -5.68 -7.18 0.20
C GLU A 54 -5.60 -5.73 0.70
N MET A 55 -4.44 -5.07 0.55
CA MET A 55 -4.28 -3.65 0.86
C MET A 55 -5.27 -2.78 0.08
N PHE A 56 -5.42 -3.03 -1.21
CA PHE A 56 -6.36 -2.31 -2.08
C PHE A 56 -7.81 -2.46 -1.59
N HIS A 57 -8.24 -3.65 -1.20
CA HIS A 57 -9.58 -3.90 -0.69
C HIS A 57 -9.82 -3.27 0.69
N GLN A 58 -8.84 -3.33 1.60
CA GLN A 58 -8.94 -2.72 2.92
C GLN A 58 -9.06 -1.18 2.81
N ILE A 59 -8.29 -0.55 1.92
CA ILE A 59 -8.38 0.89 1.66
C ILE A 59 -9.75 1.26 1.08
N ASN A 60 -10.23 0.53 0.07
CA ASN A 60 -11.54 0.80 -0.54
C ASN A 60 -12.71 0.58 0.43
N ASN A 61 -12.74 -0.57 1.09
CA ASN A 61 -13.96 -1.06 1.73
C ASN A 61 -14.04 -0.72 3.22
N ILE A 62 -12.90 -0.55 3.90
CA ILE A 62 -12.86 -0.22 5.33
C ILE A 62 -12.62 1.26 5.55
N ILE A 63 -11.64 1.84 4.85
CA ILE A 63 -11.36 3.27 4.95
C ILE A 63 -12.38 4.09 4.14
N GLY A 64 -13.01 3.49 3.13
CA GLY A 64 -13.98 4.16 2.27
C GLY A 64 -13.33 5.14 1.28
N VAL A 65 -12.03 4.96 1.03
CA VAL A 65 -11.25 5.80 0.12
C VAL A 65 -10.85 4.95 -1.07
N ASP A 66 -11.12 5.47 -2.26
CA ASP A 66 -10.61 4.86 -3.48
C ASP A 66 -9.08 5.06 -3.52
N PRO A 67 -8.25 4.01 -3.68
CA PRO A 67 -6.80 4.13 -3.82
C PRO A 67 -6.36 4.62 -5.20
N GLU A 68 -7.19 4.60 -6.27
CA GLU A 68 -6.87 5.18 -7.60
C GLU A 68 -6.59 6.67 -7.53
N PRO A 69 -7.40 7.48 -6.83
CA PRO A 69 -7.14 8.89 -6.67
C PRO A 69 -5.99 9.20 -5.71
N ILE A 70 -5.01 8.31 -5.55
CA ILE A 70 -3.61 8.75 -5.35
C ILE A 70 -3.12 9.39 -6.67
N ARG A 71 -3.88 10.38 -7.12
CA ARG A 71 -3.53 11.44 -8.04
C ARG A 71 -2.93 12.52 -7.17
N ILE A 72 -1.71 12.92 -7.49
CA ILE A 72 -1.23 14.26 -7.17
C ILE A 72 -2.09 15.20 -8.03
N LEU A 73 -3.28 15.51 -7.53
CA LEU A 73 -4.36 16.23 -8.20
C LEU A 73 -4.81 15.62 -9.54
N ASP A 74 -6.12 15.64 -9.73
CA ASP A 74 -6.81 15.92 -11.00
C ASP A 74 -8.09 15.06 -11.16
N ASP A 75 -8.97 15.55 -12.01
CA ASP A 75 -10.41 15.32 -12.13
C ASP A 75 -10.85 13.97 -12.75
N GLY A 76 -11.88 13.35 -12.14
CA GLY A 76 -13.04 12.86 -12.90
C GLY A 76 -13.00 11.47 -13.54
N ARG A 77 -13.70 10.53 -12.90
CA ARG A 77 -14.34 9.31 -13.45
C ARG A 77 -13.42 8.23 -14.07
N ARG A 78 -13.41 7.03 -13.47
CA ARG A 78 -13.71 5.74 -14.12
C ARG A 78 -13.74 4.60 -13.10
N ARG A 79 -14.63 3.62 -13.31
CA ARG A 79 -14.75 2.39 -12.50
C ARG A 79 -13.61 1.42 -12.83
N TYR A 80 -13.09 0.75 -11.81
CA TYR A 80 -12.13 -0.34 -11.96
C TYR A 80 -12.70 -1.56 -12.68
N VAL A 81 -11.89 -2.11 -13.59
CA VAL A 81 -12.05 -3.46 -14.16
C VAL A 81 -10.80 -4.24 -13.76
N CYS A 82 -10.96 -5.31 -12.96
CA CYS A 82 -9.89 -6.27 -12.72
C CYS A 82 -9.59 -7.03 -14.02
N PRO A 83 -8.36 -6.98 -14.58
CA PRO A 83 -8.00 -7.81 -15.70
C PRO A 83 -7.74 -9.22 -15.19
N GLY A 84 -8.63 -10.17 -15.49
CA GLY A 84 -8.47 -11.57 -15.08
C GLY A 84 -9.71 -12.46 -15.02
N LYS A 85 -10.83 -12.09 -15.67
CA LYS A 85 -11.93 -13.03 -15.93
C LYS A 85 -12.20 -13.13 -17.43
N THR A 86 -11.36 -13.93 -18.09
CA THR A 86 -11.69 -14.91 -19.14
C THR A 86 -10.63 -15.99 -19.07
#